data_AF-A0A7X7S4N6-F1
#
_entry.id   AF-A0A7X7S4N6-F1
#
_cell.length_a   1.000
_cell.length_b   1.000
_cell.length_c   1.000
_cell.angle_alpha   90.00
_cell.angle_beta   90.00
_cell.angle_gamma   90.00
#
_symmetry.space_group_name_H-M   'P 1'
#
loop_
_entity.id
_entity.type
_entity.pdbx_description
1 polymer ?
#
loop_
_entity_poly.entity_id
_entity_poly.type
_entity_poly.pdbx_seq_one_letter_code
_entity_poly.pdbx_strand_id
1 'polypeptide(L)' 'IGTTRDPATPYEWAVSLAETLSSGVLLTYDGDGHTAYGRSNDCIDDAVDAYLVDGTVPQDGLTC' A
#
# COMPACT_ATOMS: atom_id res chain seq x y z
N ILE A 1 1.77 -1.05 1.97
CA ILE A 1 0.45 -1.24 1.33
C ILE A 1 -0.51 -1.67 2.41
N GLY A 2 -1.58 -0.92 2.65
CA GLY A 2 -2.64 -1.26 3.59
C GLY A 2 -3.99 -1.38 2.89
N THR A 3 -4.70 -2.49 3.09
CA THR A 3 -6.06 -2.70 2.56
C THR A 3 -7.09 -2.28 3.62
N THR A 4 -8.07 -1.42 3.27
CA THR A 4 -9.00 -0.81 4.24
C THR A 4 -9.88 -1.83 4.99
N ARG A 5 -10.17 -2.99 4.38
CA ARG A 5 -10.97 -4.08 4.99
C ARG A 5 -10.21 -5.42 5.02
N ASP A 6 -8.92 -5.40 5.36
CA ASP A 6 -8.11 -6.60 5.55
C ASP A 6 -8.50 -7.36 6.84
N PRO A 7 -8.93 -8.64 6.76
CA PRO A 7 -9.34 -9.40 7.93
C PRO A 7 -8.18 -9.98 8.76
N ALA A 8 -6.95 -9.99 8.23
CA ALA A 8 -5.78 -10.62 8.84
C ALA A 8 -4.76 -9.60 9.36
N THR A 9 -4.55 -8.51 8.63
CA THR A 9 -3.66 -7.41 8.99
C THR A 9 -4.38 -6.07 8.85
N PRO A 10 -5.11 -5.62 9.90
CA PRO A 10 -5.93 -4.40 9.86
C PRO A 10 -5.19 -3.18 9.32
N TYR A 11 -5.90 -2.32 8.60
CA TYR A 11 -5.35 -1.14 7.92
C TYR A 11 -4.52 -0.24 8.85
N GLU A 12 -4.97 -0.07 10.09
CA GLU A 12 -4.31 0.74 11.11
C GLU A 12 -2.89 0.25 11.42
N TRP A 13 -2.60 -1.03 11.22
CA TRP A 13 -1.26 -1.58 11.37
C TRP A 13 -0.33 -1.12 10.25
N ALA A 14 -0.85 -1.01 9.02
CA ALA A 14 -0.09 -0.46 7.89
C ALA A 14 0.18 1.03 8.08
N VAL A 15 -0.79 1.80 8.60
CA VAL A 15 -0.61 3.21 8.98
C VAL A 15 0.50 3.34 10.04
N SER A 16 0.40 2.59 11.14
CA SER A 16 1.38 2.64 12.22
C SER A 16 2.79 2.21 11.79
N LEU A 17 2.89 1.20 10.91
CA LEU A 17 4.17 0.77 10.35
C LEU A 17 4.78 1.86 9.46
N ALA A 18 3.98 2.53 8.61
CA ALA A 18 4.45 3.62 7.77
C ALA A 18 5.02 4.77 8.62
N GLU A 19 4.34 5.15 9.71
CA GLU A 19 4.82 6.18 10.65
C GLU A 19 6.10 5.78 11.40
N THR A 20 6.28 4.48 11.66
CA THR A 20 7.45 3.96 12.40
C THR A 20 8.72 3.99 11.55
N LEU A 21 8.60 3.80 10.24
CA LEU A 21 9.73 3.77 9.33
C LEU A 21 10.13 5.21 8.95
N SER A 22 11.41 5.55 9.11
CA SER A 22 11.91 6.91 8.80
C SER A 22 11.72 7.33 7.34
N SER A 23 11.57 6.34 6.44
CA SER A 23 11.28 6.52 5.01
C SER A 23 10.00 5.78 4.61
N GLY A 24 9.11 5.53 5.56
CA GLY A 24 7.83 4.87 5.31
C GLY A 24 6.91 5.75 4.46
N VAL A 25 6.19 5.10 3.56
CA VAL A 25 5.16 5.71 2.72
C VAL A 25 3.95 4.78 2.75
N LEU A 26 2.77 5.35 2.97
CA LEU A 26 1.53 4.60 2.96
C LEU A 26 0.91 4.63 1.56
N LEU A 27 0.78 3.44 0.98
CA LEU A 27 -0.08 3.16 -0.18
C LEU A 27 -1.31 2.42 0.32
N THR A 28 -2.49 2.97 0.06
CA THR A 28 -3.77 2.43 0.51
C THR A 28 -4.49 1.76 -0.65
N TYR A 29 -5.07 0.60 -0.39
CA TYR A 29 -6.05 -0.05 -1.24
C TYR A 29 -7.42 -0.02 -0.56
N ASP A 30 -8.38 0.72 -1.10
CA ASP A 30 -9.75 0.75 -0.64
C ASP A 30 -10.53 -0.44 -1.17
N GLY A 31 -10.30 -1.58 -0.53
CA GLY A 31 -10.89 -2.84 -0.92
C GLY A 31 -10.98 -3.82 0.22
N ASP A 32 -11.41 -5.02 -0.13
CA ASP A 32 -11.58 -6.15 0.75
C ASP A 32 -10.50 -7.20 0.51
N GLY A 33 -10.17 -7.95 1.56
CA GLY A 33 -9.24 -9.08 1.49
C GLY A 33 -7.84 -8.79 2.03
N HIS A 34 -7.04 -9.86 2.13
CA HIS A 34 -5.68 -9.80 2.64
C HIS A 34 -4.68 -9.61 1.49
N THR A 35 -3.79 -8.62 1.62
CA THR A 35 -2.84 -8.16 0.58
C THR A 35 -3.50 -7.46 -0.62
N ALA A 36 -2.71 -6.88 -1.53
CA ALA A 36 -3.23 -6.15 -2.70
C ALA A 36 -2.37 -6.28 -3.98
N TYR A 37 -1.03 -6.23 -3.85
CA TYR A 37 -0.13 -6.27 -5.01
C TYR A 37 -0.23 -7.59 -5.79
N GLY A 38 -0.44 -7.48 -7.11
CA GLY A 38 -0.64 -8.57 -8.08
C GLY A 38 -2.02 -9.25 -8.00
N ARG A 39 -2.97 -8.65 -7.27
CA ARG A 39 -4.28 -9.27 -6.98
C ARG A 39 -5.46 -8.30 -6.95
N SER A 40 -5.21 -7.01 -6.82
CA SER A 40 -6.23 -5.98 -6.60
C SER A 40 -6.60 -5.26 -7.90
N ASN A 41 -5.87 -4.20 -8.24
CA ASN A 41 -6.12 -3.35 -9.40
C ASN A 41 -4.81 -2.75 -9.96
N ASP A 42 -4.91 -2.17 -11.16
CA ASP A 42 -3.78 -1.57 -11.86
C ASP A 42 -3.14 -0.41 -11.08
N CYS A 43 -3.90 0.33 -10.27
CA CYS A 43 -3.37 1.46 -9.48
C CYS A 43 -2.35 1.00 -8.43
N ILE A 44 -2.62 -0.10 -7.73
CA ILE A 44 -1.67 -0.70 -6.78
C ILE A 44 -0.48 -1.28 -7.51
N ASP A 45 -0.72 -2.01 -8.61
CA ASP A 45 0.34 -2.69 -9.36
C ASP A 45 1.30 -1.67 -9.98
N ASP A 46 0.79 -0.63 -10.65
CA ASP A 46 1.59 0.44 -11.24
C ASP A 46 2.43 1.19 -10.20
N ALA A 47 1.85 1.50 -9.02
CA ALA A 47 2.56 2.21 -7.96
C ALA A 47 3.70 1.37 -7.37
N VAL A 48 3.49 0.06 -7.22
CA VAL A 48 4.51 -0.86 -6.70
C VAL A 48 5.57 -1.14 -7.75
N ASP A 49 5.19 -1.34 -9.02
CA ASP A 49 6.11 -1.57 -10.12
C ASP A 49 7.01 -0.36 -10.36
N ALA A 50 6.46 0.86 -10.37
CA ALA A 50 7.25 2.08 -10.50
C ALA A 50 8.30 2.23 -9.38
N TYR A 51 7.99 1.77 -8.16
CA TYR A 51 8.97 1.76 -7.07
C TYR A 51 10.03 0.68 -7.25
N LEU A 52 9.62 -0.56 -7.56
CA LEU A 52 10.53 -1.70 -7.66
C LEU A 52 11.43 -1.67 -8.90
N VAL A 53 10.92 -1.15 -10.02
CA VAL A 53 11.62 -1.11 -11.31
C VAL A 53 12.39 0.21 -11.48
N ASP A 54 11.73 1.34 -11.22
CA ASP A 54 12.28 2.66 -11.53
C ASP A 54 12.77 3.44 -10.30
N GLY A 55 12.51 2.92 -9.08
CA GLY A 55 12.82 3.63 -7.85
C GLY A 55 11.92 4.85 -7.59
N THR A 56 10.79 4.95 -8.29
CA THR A 56 9.85 6.06 -8.13
C THR A 56 8.99 5.81 -6.89
N VAL A 57 9.21 6.61 -5.85
CA VAL A 57 8.45 6.49 -4.60
C VAL A 57 7.02 7.04 -4.83
N PRO A 58 5.97 6.28 -4.47
CA PRO A 58 4.59 6.76 -4.54
C PRO A 58 4.37 8.00 -3.66
N GLN A 59 3.35 8.78 -3.98
CA GLN A 59 2.91 9.83 -3.07
C GLN A 59 2.47 9.21 -1.74
N ASP A 60 2.91 9.79 -0.63
CA ASP A 60 2.47 9.35 0.69
C ASP A 60 0.99 9.61 0.90
N GLY A 61 0.26 8.57 1.31
CA GLY A 61 -1.19 8.56 1.40
C GLY A 61 -1.90 8.38 0.06
N LEU A 62 -1.22 7.91 -0.99
CA LEU A 62 -1.88 7.53 -2.24
C LEU A 62 -2.93 6.45 -1.95
N THR A 63 -4.16 6.70 -2.38
CA THR A 63 -5.28 5.76 -2.26
C THR A 63 -5.68 5.26 -3.65
N CYS A 64 -5.49 3.97 -3.82
CA CYS A 64 -6.22 3.12 -4.74
C CYS A 64 -7.31 2.38 -3.92
#